data_AF-A0A2U2DDJ9-F1
#
_entry.id   AF-A0A2U2DDJ9-F1
#
_cell.length_a   1.000
_cell.length_b   1.000
_cell.length_c   1.000
_cell.angle_alpha   90.00
_cell.angle_beta   90.00
_cell.angle_gamma   90.00
#
_symmetry.space_group_name_H-M   'P 1'
#
loop_
_entity.id
_entity.type
_entity.pdbx_description
1 polymer ?
#
loop_
_entity_poly.entity_id
_entity_poly.type
_entity_poly.pdbx_seq_one_letter_code
_entity_poly.pdbx_strand_id
1 'polypeptide(L)'
;MKCREGCGACCIAPSISSPIPGMPQGKPAGERCVQLSVENLCNIFGQAERPAVCSAFSADTEVCGSSSEEAIRLLGWWEQMTAA
;
A
#
# COMPACT_ATOMS: atom_id res chain seq x y z
N MET A 1 6.82 -11.14 -8.07
CA MET A 1 7.98 -10.31 -8.55
C MET A 1 8.74 -9.72 -7.36
N LYS A 2 9.91 -9.09 -7.53
CA LYS A 2 10.50 -8.30 -6.43
C LYS A 2 9.74 -6.98 -6.27
N CYS A 3 9.52 -6.54 -5.03
CA CYS A 3 8.94 -5.22 -4.75
C CYS A 3 9.82 -4.13 -5.38
N ARG A 4 9.20 -3.14 -6.02
CA ARG A 4 9.88 -1.97 -6.58
C ARG A 4 9.95 -0.88 -5.51
N GLU A 5 11.13 -0.69 -4.93
CA GLU A 5 11.39 0.39 -3.97
C GLU A 5 11.06 1.75 -4.61
N GLY A 6 10.52 2.68 -3.80
CA GLY A 6 10.06 3.98 -4.30
C GLY A 6 8.76 3.95 -5.11
N CYS A 7 8.08 2.80 -5.24
CA CYS A 7 6.79 2.70 -5.94
C CYS A 7 5.64 3.37 -5.17
N GLY A 8 5.53 3.11 -3.87
CA GLY A 8 4.48 3.67 -2.99
C GLY A 8 3.05 3.18 -3.24
N ALA A 9 2.78 2.39 -4.29
CA ALA A 9 1.41 2.04 -4.69
C ALA A 9 0.59 1.35 -3.60
N CYS A 10 1.15 0.37 -2.88
CA CYS A 10 0.44 -0.31 -1.79
C CYS A 10 0.16 0.60 -0.58
N CYS A 11 0.85 1.74 -0.46
CA CYS A 11 0.62 2.75 0.56
C CYS A 11 -0.33 3.87 0.10
N ILE A 12 -0.73 3.89 -1.17
CA ILE A 12 -1.61 4.91 -1.75
C ILE A 12 -2.95 4.29 -2.14
N ALA A 13 -2.94 3.24 -2.96
CA ALA A 13 -4.14 2.76 -3.66
C ALA A 13 -5.15 2.00 -2.77
N PRO A 14 -4.78 0.89 -2.08
CA PRO A 14 -5.77 0.07 -1.37
C PRO A 14 -6.25 0.75 -0.10
N SER A 15 -7.45 0.42 0.37
CA SER A 15 -7.85 0.73 1.75
C SER A 15 -7.13 -0.20 2.74
N ILE A 16 -6.92 0.28 3.96
CA ILE A 16 -6.35 -0.49 5.07
C ILE A 16 -7.25 -0.25 6.26
N SER A 17 -8.00 -1.26 6.70
CA SER A 17 -8.91 -1.13 7.84
C SER A 17 -8.21 -1.23 9.20
N SER A 18 -7.04 -1.87 9.26
CA SER A 18 -6.23 -1.97 10.47
C SER A 18 -5.55 -0.64 10.82
N PRO A 19 -5.41 -0.29 12.11
CA PRO A 19 -4.73 0.93 12.53
C PRO A 19 -3.29 1.02 12.00
N ILE A 20 -2.87 2.23 11.65
CA ILE A 20 -1.49 2.60 11.31
C ILE A 20 -1.04 3.66 12.32
N PRO A 21 0.23 3.70 12.77
CA PRO A 21 0.73 4.82 13.56
C PRO A 21 0.46 6.17 12.87
N GLY A 22 -0.36 7.03 13.48
CA GLY A 22 -0.83 8.30 12.90
C GLY A 22 -2.14 8.21 12.11
N MET A 23 -2.69 7.02 11.87
CA MET A 23 -4.02 6.80 11.28
C MET A 23 -4.77 5.69 12.06
N PRO A 24 -5.39 6.02 13.22
CA PRO A 24 -5.97 5.02 14.11
C PRO A 24 -7.21 4.30 13.55
N GLN A 25 -7.90 4.91 12.59
CA GLN A 25 -9.05 4.31 11.88
C GLN A 25 -8.63 3.59 10.59
N GLY A 26 -7.33 3.39 10.37
CA GLY A 26 -6.79 2.86 9.13
C GLY A 26 -6.64 3.94 8.05
N LYS A 27 -6.51 3.52 6.80
CA LYS A 27 -6.26 4.36 5.63
C LYS A 27 -7.35 4.15 4.59
N PRO A 28 -8.07 5.20 4.15
CA PRO A 28 -8.98 5.11 3.00
C PRO A 28 -8.25 4.71 1.71
N ALA A 29 -8.99 4.13 0.77
CA ALA A 29 -8.49 3.86 -0.58
C ALA A 29 -8.14 5.18 -1.29
N GLY A 30 -7.06 5.18 -2.07
CA GLY A 30 -6.55 6.37 -2.77
C GLY A 30 -5.88 7.43 -1.88
N GLU A 31 -6.00 7.34 -0.55
CA GLU A 31 -5.33 8.25 0.36
C GLU A 31 -3.87 7.84 0.59
N ARG A 32 -2.98 8.83 0.60
CA ARG A 32 -1.55 8.63 0.85
C ARG A 32 -1.33 8.34 2.35
N CYS A 33 -0.74 7.18 2.65
CA CYS A 33 -0.41 6.79 4.02
C CYS A 33 0.53 7.81 4.70
N VAL A 34 0.26 8.16 5.96
CA VAL A 34 1.11 9.07 6.77
C VAL A 34 2.55 8.57 6.93
N GLN A 35 2.78 7.26 6.80
CA GLN A 35 4.09 6.63 6.91
C GLN A 35 4.85 6.58 5.57
N LEU A 36 4.31 7.12 4.49
CA LEU A 36 4.96 7.13 3.18
C LEU A 36 5.81 8.40 3.01
N SER A 37 7.14 8.24 3.02
CA SER A 37 8.11 9.33 2.84
C SER A 37 7.94 10.04 1.50
N VAL A 38 8.58 11.20 1.31
CA VAL A 38 8.54 11.93 0.04
C VAL A 38 9.20 11.15 -1.11
N GLU A 39 10.12 10.24 -0.79
CA GLU A 39 10.75 9.29 -1.73
C GLU A 39 9.90 8.02 -1.96
N ASN A 40 8.67 7.97 -1.46
CA ASN A 40 7.77 6.81 -1.52
C ASN A 40 8.33 5.54 -0.86
N LEU A 41 9.05 5.71 0.25
CA LEU A 41 9.49 4.62 1.13
C LEU A 41 8.63 4.58 2.39
N CYS A 42 8.31 3.38 2.89
CA CYS A 42 7.54 3.25 4.13
C CYS A 42 8.47 3.44 5.34
N ASN A 43 8.23 4.47 6.15
CA ASN A 43 9.06 4.84 7.30
C ASN A 43 9.12 3.76 8.39
N ILE A 44 8.12 2.88 8.43
CA ILE A 44 8.03 1.77 9.38
C ILE A 44 8.22 0.40 8.71
N PHE A 45 8.84 0.35 7.53
CA PHE A 45 9.09 -0.93 6.84
C PHE A 45 9.94 -1.88 7.71
N GLY A 46 9.42 -3.07 7.97
CA GLY A 46 10.10 -4.09 8.79
C GLY A 46 10.01 -3.87 10.30
N GLN A 47 9.33 -2.82 10.75
CA GLN A 47 9.12 -2.54 12.18
C GLN A 47 7.87 -3.26 12.72
N ALA A 48 7.81 -3.47 14.03
CA ALA A 48 6.71 -4.19 14.69
C ALA A 48 5.38 -3.42 14.62
N GLU A 49 5.45 -2.10 14.52
CA GLU A 49 4.33 -1.17 14.41
C GLU A 49 3.70 -1.15 13.01
N ARG A 50 4.34 -1.79 12.01
CA ARG A 50 3.78 -1.91 10.66
C ARG A 50 2.58 -2.85 10.70
N PRO A 51 1.41 -2.44 10.17
CA PRO A 51 0.23 -3.30 10.19
C PRO A 51 0.50 -4.65 9.54
N ALA A 52 -0.04 -5.72 10.14
CA ALA A 52 0.19 -7.09 9.68
C ALA A 52 -0.20 -7.28 8.20
N VAL A 53 -1.29 -6.65 7.74
CA VAL A 53 -1.71 -6.68 6.33
C VAL A 53 -0.67 -6.07 5.39
N CYS A 54 -0.01 -4.99 5.80
CA CYS A 54 1.06 -4.37 5.01
C CYS A 54 2.31 -5.25 4.94
N SER A 55 2.63 -5.96 6.03
CA SER A 55 3.77 -6.88 6.10
C SER A 55 3.52 -8.22 5.40
N ALA A 56 2.26 -8.66 5.35
CA ALA A 56 1.84 -9.87 4.64
C ALA A 56 1.76 -9.68 3.12
N PHE A 57 1.63 -8.44 2.64
CA PHE A 57 1.58 -8.14 1.22
C PHE A 57 2.90 -8.51 0.52
N SER A 58 2.81 -9.44 -0.44
CA SER A 58 3.92 -9.86 -1.29
C SER A 58 3.73 -9.30 -2.69
N ALA A 59 4.80 -8.76 -3.29
CA ALA A 59 4.72 -8.15 -4.61
C ALA A 59 4.44 -9.21 -5.69
N ASP A 60 3.35 -9.02 -6.41
CA ASP A 60 2.92 -9.89 -7.50
C ASP A 60 2.75 -9.11 -8.80
N THR A 61 3.04 -9.74 -9.94
CA THR A 61 2.94 -9.10 -11.26
C THR A 61 1.52 -8.68 -11.60
N GLU A 62 0.52 -9.47 -11.19
CA GLU A 62 -0.91 -9.19 -11.46
C GLU A 62 -1.42 -7.97 -10.67
N VAL A 63 -0.75 -7.63 -9.57
CA VAL A 63 -1.13 -6.52 -8.69
C VAL A 63 -0.24 -5.29 -8.90
N CYS A 64 1.06 -5.50 -9.10
CA CYS A 64 2.05 -4.43 -9.18
C CYS A 64 2.39 -4.00 -10.61
N GLY A 65 2.05 -4.80 -11.63
CA GLY A 65 2.33 -4.50 -13.03
C GLY A 65 3.80 -4.15 -13.31
N SER A 66 4.00 -3.32 -14.33
CA SER A 66 5.32 -2.91 -14.83
C SER A 66 5.77 -1.53 -14.35
N SER A 67 4.85 -0.64 -13.93
CA SER A 67 5.17 0.71 -13.43
C SER A 67 4.43 1.06 -12.14
N SER A 68 4.81 2.16 -11.48
CA SER A 68 4.16 2.62 -10.24
C SER A 68 2.75 3.12 -10.50
N GLU A 69 2.54 3.79 -11.63
CA GLU A 69 1.23 4.24 -12.12
C GLU A 69 0.34 3.04 -12.43
N GLU A 70 0.89 1.99 -13.02
CA GLU A 70 0.16 0.76 -13.28
C GLU A 70 -0.22 0.04 -11.98
N ALA A 71 0.71 -0.09 -11.03
CA ALA A 71 0.44 -0.65 -9.71
C ALA A 71 -0.71 0.08 -9.00
N ILE A 72 -0.73 1.42 -9.05
CA ILE A 72 -1.81 2.22 -8.46
C ILE A 72 -3.14 1.93 -9.15
N ARG A 73 -3.16 1.89 -10.49
CA ARG A 73 -4.39 1.58 -11.26
C ARG A 73 -4.91 0.18 -10.96
N LEU A 74 -4.04 -0.83 -10.94
CA LEU A 74 -4.40 -2.21 -10.66
C LEU A 74 -4.96 -2.33 -9.24
N LEU A 75 -4.20 -1.93 -8.22
CA LEU A 75 -4.66 -1.97 -6.83
C LEU A 75 -5.99 -1.22 -6.62
N GLY A 76 -6.15 -0.05 -7.26
CA GLY A 76 -7.41 0.69 -7.20
C GLY A 76 -8.58 -0.01 -7.90
N TRP A 77 -8.32 -0.72 -9.00
CA TRP A 77 -9.33 -1.57 -9.64
C TRP A 77 -9.71 -2.76 -8.76
N TRP A 78 -8.74 -3.46 -8.19
CA TRP A 78 -8.99 -4.56 -7.25
C TRP A 78 -9.81 -4.09 -6.05
N GLU A 79 -9.46 -2.94 -5.45
CA GLU A 79 -10.23 -2.32 -4.37
C GLU A 79 -11.70 -2.16 -4.76
N GLN A 80 -12.02 -1.61 -5.94
CA GLN A 80 -13.40 -1.42 -6.39
C GLN A 80 -14.14 -2.75 -6.63
N MET A 81 -13.42 -3.78 -7.08
CA MET A 81 -14.02 -5.08 -7.40
C MET A 81 -14.23 -5.96 -6.17
N THR A 82 -13.48 -5.72 -5.09
CA THR A 82 -13.52 -6.56 -3.87
C THR A 82 -13.98 -5.83 -2.62
N ALA A 83 -14.14 -4.50 -2.66
CA ALA A 83 -14.74 -3.74 -1.57
C ALA A 83 -16.20 -4.19 -1.39
N ALA A 84 -16.53 -4.62 -0.18
CA ALA A 84 -17.87 -5.03 0.23
C ALA A 84 -18.70 -3.84 0.73
#